data_AF-A0A2M7CLK6-F1
#
_entry.id   AF-A0A2M7CLK6-F1
#
_cell.length_a   1.000
_cell.length_b   1.000
_cell.length_c   1.000
_cell.angle_alpha   90.00
_cell.angle_beta   90.00
_cell.angle_gamma   90.00
#
_symmetry.space_group_name_H-M   'P 1'
#
loop_
_entity.id
_entity.type
_entity.pdbx_description
1 polymer ?
#
loop_
_entity_poly.entity_id
_entity_poly.type
_entity_poly.pdbx_seq_one_letter_code
_entity_poly.pdbx_strand_id
1 'polypeptide(L)'
;KWENQLSLAFARVIREIQLGKLQREALRDMSDRLGIAEMTSFVAAVIQSQQLGVSMAKVLRIQSEQMRMKRRQRAEEEAHKAPIKMIFPMGLLIFPSILIILLTPAMIQITSTFSGGLGAP
;
A
#
# COMPACT_ATOMS: atom_id res chain seq x y z
N LYS A 1 31.95 44.31 13.01
CA LYS A 1 31.15 44.63 14.21
C LYS A 1 29.67 44.43 13.87
N TRP A 2 29.16 43.21 14.02
CA TRP A 2 27.73 42.91 13.83
C TRP A 2 27.21 42.11 15.03
N GLU A 3 27.68 42.46 16.24
CA GLU A 3 27.10 41.94 17.48
C GLU A 3 25.87 42.80 17.81
N ASN A 4 24.76 42.52 17.13
CA ASN A 4 23.47 43.12 17.42
C ASN A 4 22.64 42.19 18.33
N GLN A 5 21.63 42.74 19.00
CA GLN A 5 20.71 41.95 19.82
C GLN A 5 20.07 40.78 19.06
N LEU A 6 19.84 40.96 17.75
CA LEU A 6 19.28 39.91 16.87
C LEU A 6 20.20 38.68 16.78
N SER A 7 21.50 38.90 16.54
CA SER A 7 22.48 37.82 16.46
C SER A 7 22.59 37.04 17.76
N LEU A 8 22.53 37.71 18.92
CA LEU A 8 22.50 37.06 20.23
C LEU A 8 21.22 36.24 20.43
N ALA A 9 20.07 36.75 19.98
CA ALA A 9 18.79 36.04 20.03
C ALA A 9 18.85 34.76 19.19
N PHE A 10 19.34 34.82 17.95
CA PHE A 10 19.54 33.64 17.09
C PHE A 10 20.57 32.66 17.65
N ALA A 11 21.69 33.15 18.21
CA ALA A 11 22.68 32.29 18.86
C ALA A 11 22.08 31.53 20.07
N ARG A 12 21.19 32.19 20.83
CA ARG A 12 20.44 31.54 21.90
C ARG A 12 19.50 30.47 21.36
N VAL A 13 18.77 30.75 20.28
CA VAL A 13 17.90 29.75 19.62
C VAL A 13 18.69 28.51 19.23
N ILE A 14 19.85 28.69 18.58
CA ILE A 14 20.71 27.57 18.19
C ILE A 14 21.12 26.74 19.40
N ARG A 15 21.48 27.39 20.51
CA ARG A 15 21.83 26.69 21.76
C ARG A 15 20.63 25.96 22.37
N GLU A 16 19.45 26.56 22.39
CA GLU A 16 18.22 25.89 22.87
C GLU A 16 17.89 24.64 22.02
N ILE A 17 18.09 24.72 20.70
CA ILE A 17 17.91 23.57 19.79
C ILE A 17 18.95 22.47 20.07
N GLN A 18 20.21 22.84 20.28
CA GLN A 18 21.27 21.88 20.64
C GLN A 18 21.01 21.16 21.96
N LEU A 19 20.29 21.80 22.89
CA LEU A 19 19.84 21.21 24.15
C LEU A 19 18.59 20.33 24.01
N GLY A 20 18.10 20.11 22.79
CA GLY A 20 16.99 19.20 22.48
C GLY A 20 15.63 19.87 22.36
N LYS A 21 15.54 21.20 22.43
CA LYS A 21 14.28 21.92 22.22
C LYS A 21 13.89 21.88 20.74
N LEU A 22 12.59 21.77 20.45
CA LEU A 22 12.11 21.79 19.08
C LEU A 22 12.41 23.15 18.43
N GLN A 23 12.96 23.16 17.22
CA GLN A 23 13.32 24.39 16.50
C GLN A 23 12.16 25.39 16.38
N ARG A 24 10.95 24.88 16.11
CA ARG A 24 9.71 25.65 16.06
C ARG A 24 9.33 26.31 17.39
N GLU A 25 9.66 25.68 18.52
CA GLU A 25 9.42 26.26 19.85
C GLU A 25 10.50 27.29 20.19
N ALA A 26 11.77 26.98 19.92
CA ALA A 26 12.88 27.91 20.17
C ALA A 26 12.74 29.21 19.36
N LEU A 27 12.33 29.13 18.09
CA LEU A 27 12.08 30.32 17.26
C LEU A 27 10.88 31.13 17.75
N ARG A 28 9.83 30.49 18.25
CA ARG A 28 8.64 31.16 18.78
C ARG A 28 8.92 31.87 20.10
N ASP A 29 9.63 31.22 21.01
CA ASP A 29 10.11 31.86 22.25
C ASP A 29 11.02 33.06 21.96
N MET A 30 11.81 33.00 20.89
CA MET A 30 12.63 34.14 20.47
C MET A 30 11.79 35.32 19.99
N SER A 31 10.78 35.08 19.14
CA SER A 31 9.88 36.17 18.69
C SER A 31 9.09 36.78 19.86
N ASP A 32 8.63 35.95 20.79
CA ASP A 32 7.83 36.39 21.94
C ASP A 32 8.68 37.24 22.90
N ARG A 33 9.98 36.91 23.06
CA ARG A 33 10.94 37.72 23.84
C ARG A 33 11.32 39.03 23.17
N LEU A 34 11.41 39.06 21.83
CA LEU A 34 11.73 40.27 21.07
C LEU A 34 10.54 41.23 21.02
N GLY A 35 9.30 40.72 21.00
CA GLY A 35 8.08 41.53 20.99
C GLY A 35 7.87 42.34 19.71
N ILE A 36 8.57 42.02 18.62
CA ILE A 36 8.51 42.73 17.34
C ILE A 36 7.58 41.96 16.40
N ALA A 37 6.49 42.61 15.97
CA ALA A 37 5.48 42.00 15.10
C ALA A 37 6.05 41.45 13.76
N GLU A 38 7.03 42.14 13.20
CA GLU A 38 7.74 41.73 11.99
C GLU A 38 8.52 40.42 12.21
N MET A 39 9.17 40.28 13.37
CA MET A 39 9.90 39.06 13.73
C MET A 39 8.92 37.89 13.96
N THR A 40 7.79 38.12 14.61
CA THR A 40 6.75 37.08 14.79
C THR A 40 6.23 36.57 13.46
N SER A 41 5.96 37.49 12.51
CA SER A 41 5.51 37.13 11.16
C SER A 41 6.58 36.35 10.39
N PHE A 42 7.83 36.77 10.49
CA PHE A 42 8.98 36.05 9.91
C PHE A 42 9.13 34.63 10.48
N VAL A 43 9.10 34.50 11.82
CA VAL A 43 9.18 33.21 12.51
C VAL A 43 8.02 32.29 12.10
N ALA A 44 6.80 32.82 12.00
CA ALA A 44 5.65 32.05 11.55
C ALA A 44 5.82 31.52 10.11
N ALA A 45 6.38 32.31 9.20
CA ALA A 45 6.68 31.88 7.84
C ALA A 45 7.77 30.79 7.81
N VAL A 46 8.82 30.92 8.62
CA VAL A 46 9.88 29.91 8.74
C VAL A 46 9.34 28.60 9.31
N ILE A 47 8.52 28.64 10.36
CA ILE A 47 7.93 27.44 10.95
C ILE A 47 7.04 26.71 9.92
N GLN A 48 6.24 27.46 9.14
CA GLN A 48 5.40 26.88 8.10
C GLN A 48 6.22 26.21 7.00
N SER A 49 7.29 26.84 6.52
CA SER A 49 8.13 26.24 5.47
C SER A 49 8.83 24.96 5.94
N GLN A 50 9.31 24.93 7.19
CA GLN A 50 9.90 23.74 7.78
C GLN A 50 8.88 22.62 7.97
N GLN A 51 7.66 22.95 8.42
CA GLN A 51 6.62 21.96 8.61
C GLN A 51 6.20 21.34 7.27
N LEU A 52 6.11 22.14 6.20
CA LEU A 52 5.91 21.63 4.84
C LEU A 52 7.05 20.69 4.43
N GLY A 53 8.31 21.06 4.67
CA GLY A 53 9.47 20.19 4.39
C GLY A 53 9.45 18.85 5.13
N VAL A 54 9.24 18.87 6.45
CA VAL A 54 9.11 17.65 7.28
C VAL A 54 7.90 16.81 6.85
N SER A 55 6.78 17.45 6.52
CA SER A 55 5.59 16.75 6.04
C SER A 55 5.83 16.06 4.70
N MET A 56 6.53 16.71 3.77
CA MET A 56 6.85 16.13 2.47
C MET A 56 7.78 14.92 2.61
N ALA A 57 8.77 14.98 3.50
CA ALA A 57 9.63 13.84 3.81
C ALA A 57 8.82 12.65 4.37
N LYS A 58 7.84 12.90 5.25
CA LYS A 58 6.94 11.87 5.77
C LYS A 58 6.07 11.25 4.66
N VAL A 59 5.50 12.08 3.78
CA VAL A 59 4.69 11.63 2.65
C VAL A 59 5.51 10.74 1.70
N LEU A 60 6.73 11.16 1.34
CA LEU A 60 7.63 10.36 0.49
C LEU A 60 8.00 9.02 1.13
N ARG A 61 8.20 8.99 2.46
CA ARG A 61 8.47 7.74 3.18
C ARG A 61 7.29 6.77 3.12
N ILE A 62 6.07 7.27 3.35
CA ILE A 62 4.83 6.48 3.26
C ILE A 62 4.64 5.95 1.83
N GLN A 63 4.79 6.80 0.81
CA GLN A 63 4.69 6.36 -0.58
C GLN A 63 5.74 5.30 -0.93
N SER A 64 6.98 5.47 -0.48
CA SER A 64 8.05 4.49 -0.74
C SER A 64 7.74 3.12 -0.14
N GLU A 65 7.17 3.08 1.07
CA GLU A 65 6.72 1.85 1.71
C GLU A 65 5.56 1.20 0.93
N GLN A 66 4.57 1.98 0.51
CA GLN A 66 3.48 1.49 -0.33
C GLN A 66 3.97 0.93 -1.68
N MET A 67 4.96 1.58 -2.32
CA MET A 67 5.55 1.08 -3.57
C MET A 67 6.26 -0.28 -3.35
N ARG A 68 6.97 -0.45 -2.24
CA ARG A 68 7.60 -1.74 -1.88
C ARG A 68 6.55 -2.83 -1.66
N MET A 69 5.46 -2.51 -0.96
CA MET A 69 4.34 -3.43 -0.73
C MET A 69 3.67 -3.83 -2.04
N LYS A 70 3.37 -2.86 -2.92
CA LYS A 70 2.78 -3.11 -4.23
C LYS A 70 3.66 -4.01 -5.11
N ARG A 71 4.98 -3.89 -5.01
CA ARG A 71 5.92 -4.78 -5.72
C ARG A 71 5.83 -6.23 -5.23
N ARG A 72 5.61 -6.45 -3.93
CA ARG A 72 5.39 -7.78 -3.35
C ARG A 72 4.04 -8.36 -3.77
N GLN A 73 2.97 -7.57 -3.68
CA GLN A 73 1.63 -7.99 -4.09
C GLN A 73 1.56 -8.41 -5.56
N ARG A 74 2.25 -7.70 -6.47
CA ARG A 74 2.33 -8.13 -7.88
C ARG A 74 2.96 -9.51 -8.06
N ALA A 75 3.94 -9.87 -7.24
CA ALA A 75 4.55 -11.19 -7.28
C ALA A 75 3.58 -12.26 -6.75
N GLU A 76 2.82 -11.95 -5.70
CA GLU A 76 1.78 -12.83 -5.15
C GLU A 76 0.61 -13.00 -6.13
N GLU A 77 0.18 -11.95 -6.82
CA GLU A 77 -0.88 -12.01 -7.84
C GLU A 77 -0.51 -12.94 -9.00
N GLU A 78 0.75 -12.94 -9.46
CA GLU A 78 1.21 -13.88 -10.48
C GLU A 78 1.22 -15.34 -9.96
N ALA A 79 1.55 -15.55 -8.68
CA ALA A 79 1.45 -16.87 -8.06
C ALA A 79 0.00 -17.35 -7.95
N HIS A 80 -0.95 -16.45 -7.64
CA HIS A 80 -2.37 -16.77 -7.52
C HIS A 80 -3.10 -16.98 -8.86
N LYS A 81 -2.48 -16.67 -10.01
CA LYS A 81 -3.01 -17.02 -11.35
C LYS A 81 -2.70 -18.47 -11.75
N ALA A 82 -1.75 -19.15 -11.09
CA ALA A 82 -1.38 -20.53 -11.42
C ALA A 82 -2.50 -21.57 -11.18
N PRO A 83 -3.29 -21.52 -10.09
CA PRO A 83 -4.34 -22.51 -9.83
C PRO A 83 -5.45 -22.54 -10.88
N ILE A 84 -5.86 -21.38 -11.42
CA ILE A 84 -6.92 -21.29 -12.43
C ILE A 84 -6.49 -21.97 -13.74
N LYS A 85 -5.21 -21.84 -14.13
CA LYS A 85 -4.65 -22.58 -15.28
C LYS A 85 -4.61 -24.10 -15.06
N MET A 86 -4.54 -24.56 -13.81
CA MET A 86 -4.55 -25.99 -13.46
C MET A 86 -5.96 -26.60 -13.36
N ILE A 87 -7.00 -25.79 -13.08
CA ILE A 87 -8.40 -26.27 -13.03
C ILE A 87 -8.95 -26.60 -14.42
N PHE A 88 -8.57 -25.82 -15.44
CA PHE A 88 -9.02 -26.02 -16.81
C PHE A 88 -8.74 -27.44 -17.38
N PRO A 89 -7.50 -27.99 -17.30
CA PRO A 89 -7.22 -29.36 -17.75
C PRO A 89 -7.90 -30.42 -16.88
N MET A 90 -8.03 -30.22 -15.57
CA MET A 90 -8.72 -31.16 -14.67
C MET A 90 -10.21 -31.29 -15.02
N GLY A 91 -10.89 -30.17 -15.27
CA GLY A 91 -12.31 -30.18 -15.65
C GLY A 91 -12.55 -30.84 -17.01
N LEU A 92 -11.68 -30.58 -17.98
CA LEU A 92 -11.76 -31.15 -19.33
C LEU A 92 -11.48 -32.67 -19.35
N LEU A 93 -10.73 -33.21 -18.38
CA LEU A 93 -10.55 -34.67 -18.24
C LEU A 93 -11.70 -35.34 -17.45
N ILE A 94 -12.24 -34.69 -16.42
CA ILE A 94 -13.29 -35.27 -15.57
C ILE A 94 -14.63 -35.31 -16.30
N PHE A 95 -14.98 -34.26 -17.05
CA PHE A 95 -16.24 -34.18 -17.80
C PHE A 95 -16.49 -35.35 -18.79
N PRO A 96 -15.56 -35.70 -19.71
CA PRO A 96 -15.74 -36.84 -20.60
C PRO A 96 -15.69 -38.16 -19.85
N SER A 97 -14.89 -38.26 -18.78
CA SER A 97 -14.82 -39.48 -17.95
C SER A 97 -16.17 -39.80 -17.31
N ILE A 98 -16.85 -38.80 -16.72
CA ILE A 98 -18.18 -38.98 -16.11
C ILE A 98 -19.24 -39.31 -17.17
N LEU A 99 -19.20 -38.66 -18.35
CA LEU A 99 -20.12 -38.97 -19.45
C LEU A 99 -19.96 -40.42 -19.91
N ILE A 100 -18.73 -40.90 -20.11
CA ILE A 100 -18.47 -42.28 -20.51
C ILE A 100 -19.00 -43.26 -19.46
N ILE A 101 -18.72 -43.03 -18.18
CA ILE A 101 -19.15 -43.91 -17.08
C ILE A 101 -20.69 -43.97 -16.98
N LEU A 102 -21.38 -42.84 -17.18
CA LEU A 102 -22.84 -42.78 -17.07
C LEU A 102 -23.57 -43.30 -18.33
N LEU A 103 -23.07 -42.96 -19.52
CA LEU A 103 -23.67 -43.40 -20.79
C LEU A 103 -23.46 -44.89 -21.07
N THR A 104 -22.36 -45.48 -20.62
CA THR A 104 -22.05 -46.90 -20.87
C THR A 104 -23.16 -47.85 -20.41
N PRO A 105 -23.61 -47.84 -19.14
CA PRO A 105 -24.69 -48.72 -18.70
C PRO A 105 -26.06 -48.33 -19.30
N ALA A 106 -26.31 -47.03 -19.52
CA ALA A 106 -27.55 -46.56 -20.13
C ALA A 106 -27.71 -47.08 -21.56
N MET A 107 -26.63 -47.06 -22.37
CA MET A 107 -26.63 -47.61 -23.72
C MET A 107 -26.80 -49.14 -23.72
N ILE A 108 -26.20 -49.84 -22.76
CA ILE A 108 -26.37 -51.30 -22.62
C ILE A 108 -27.81 -51.63 -22.23
N GLN A 109 -28.43 -50.88 -21.31
CA GLN A 109 -29.83 -51.10 -20.92
C GLN A 109 -30.81 -50.78 -22.04
N ILE A 110 -30.58 -49.72 -22.82
CA ILE A 110 -31.43 -49.37 -23.96
C ILE A 110 -31.31 -50.46 -25.05
N THR A 111 -30.11 -50.90 -25.38
CA THR A 111 -29.91 -51.94 -26.40
C THR A 111 -30.38 -53.33 -25.94
N SER A 112 -30.28 -53.67 -24.66
CA SER A 112 -30.83 -54.93 -24.12
C SER A 112 -32.36 -54.89 -24.04
N THR A 113 -32.96 -53.76 -23.69
CA THR A 113 -34.42 -53.59 -23.67
C THR A 113 -34.99 -53.56 -25.09
N PHE A 114 -34.30 -52.92 -26.03
CA PHE A 114 -34.72 -52.85 -27.43
C PHE A 114 -34.50 -54.17 -28.19
N SER A 115 -33.40 -54.90 -27.92
CA SER A 115 -33.18 -56.24 -28.48
C SER A 115 -34.04 -57.31 -27.82
N GLY A 116 -34.33 -57.18 -26.51
CA GLY A 116 -35.28 -58.03 -25.80
C GLY A 116 -36.74 -57.77 -26.18
N GLY A 117 -37.09 -56.55 -26.61
CA GLY A 117 -38.44 -56.18 -27.07
C GLY A 117 -38.73 -56.52 -28.54
N LEU A 118 -37.71 -56.76 -29.37
CA LEU A 118 -37.84 -57.18 -30.77
C LEU A 118 -37.71 -58.70 -30.97
N GLY A 119 -37.58 -59.47 -29.87
CA GLY A 119 -37.37 -60.92 -29.87
C GLY A 119 -38.35 -61.72 -29.02
N ALA A 120 -39.54 -61.18 -28.71
CA ALA A 120 -40.62 -61.94 -28.10
C ALA A 120 -41.65 -62.34 -29.18
N PRO A 121 -41.98 -63.64 -29.37
CA PRO A 121 -43.19 -64.04 -30.08
C PRO A 121 -44.47 -63.63 -29.33
#